data_AF-A0A059BBV6-F1
#
_entry.id   AF-A0A059BBV6-F1
#
_cell.length_a   1.000
_cell.length_b   1.000
_cell.length_c   1.000
_cell.angle_alpha   90.00
_cell.angle_beta   90.00
_cell.angle_gamma   90.00
#
_symmetry.space_group_name_H-M   'P 1'
#
loop_
_entity.id
_entity.type
_entity.pdbx_description
1 polymer ?
#
loop_
_entity_poly.entity_id
_entity_poly.type
_entity_poly.pdbx_seq_one_letter_code
_entity_poly.pdbx_strand_id
1 'polypeptide(L)'
;MVLELQRRFQGTPYSHRLKVIQGDVLKTELPYFDICVANIPYQISSPLTFKLLNHQPPFRCAVIMFQREFAMRLVAQPGNNLYCRLSANTQLRARVSHLLKVGRNNFRPPPKVDSSVVRIEPRKPAPDANLVREFDGLMRICFNRKNKTLGSIFRQKTMLSVMEKNYKTLQALHQSQSNLSGDSKVGMDGLDFGDNGDDLGMEVDDGGDEQMELEDGDAGEVSEFKEKVLNVLKEGDFEEKRSSKLTQQEFLYLLSLFNKAGIHFS
;
A
#
# COMPACT_ATOMS: atom_id res chain seq x y z
N MET A 1 12.50 26.23 -17.42
CA MET A 1 12.74 24.77 -17.61
C MET A 1 11.95 24.20 -18.79
N VAL A 2 10.60 24.24 -18.81
CA VAL A 2 9.79 23.68 -19.92
C VAL A 2 10.14 24.30 -21.29
N LEU A 3 10.14 25.63 -21.39
CA LEU A 3 10.50 26.35 -22.62
C LEU A 3 11.93 26.04 -23.09
N GLU A 4 12.86 25.84 -22.17
CA GLU A 4 14.25 25.54 -22.48
C GLU A 4 14.41 24.11 -23.01
N LEU A 5 13.67 23.15 -22.45
CA LEU A 5 13.61 21.79 -22.99
C LEU A 5 13.02 21.79 -24.40
N GLN A 6 11.92 22.52 -24.63
CA GLN A 6 11.33 22.64 -25.96
C GLN A 6 12.29 23.26 -26.98
N ARG A 7 12.97 24.36 -26.62
CA ARG A 7 14.01 24.96 -27.47
C ARG A 7 15.16 24.02 -27.75
N ARG A 8 15.62 23.25 -26.76
CA ARG A 8 16.72 22.29 -26.93
C ARG A 8 16.39 21.18 -27.93
N PHE A 9 15.12 20.75 -27.98
CA PHE A 9 14.67 19.73 -28.93
C PHE A 9 14.19 20.32 -30.26
N GLN A 10 14.00 21.64 -30.35
CA GLN A 10 13.64 22.32 -31.59
C GLN A 10 14.72 22.09 -32.66
N GLY A 11 14.30 21.72 -33.87
CA GLY A 11 15.22 21.42 -34.98
C GLY A 11 15.89 20.04 -34.92
N THR A 12 15.66 19.26 -33.85
CA THR A 12 16.11 17.86 -33.82
C THR A 12 15.11 16.96 -34.58
N PRO A 13 15.56 15.83 -35.16
CA PRO A 13 14.67 14.88 -35.83
C PRO A 13 13.63 14.26 -34.87
N TYR A 14 13.86 14.33 -33.55
CA TYR A 14 12.98 13.79 -32.53
C TYR A 14 11.98 14.79 -31.95
N SER A 15 12.00 16.05 -32.40
CA SER A 15 11.11 17.12 -31.91
C SER A 15 9.63 16.71 -31.88
N HIS A 16 9.15 16.07 -32.95
CA HIS A 16 7.77 15.61 -33.08
C HIS A 16 7.38 14.47 -32.10
N ARG A 17 8.35 13.81 -31.46
CA ARG A 17 8.13 12.75 -30.47
C ARG A 17 8.08 13.26 -29.04
N LEU A 18 8.50 14.51 -28.80
CA LEU A 18 8.51 15.09 -27.46
C LEU A 18 7.18 15.77 -27.16
N LYS A 19 6.41 15.19 -26.23
CA LYS A 19 5.27 15.85 -25.60
C LYS A 19 5.65 16.26 -24.18
N VAL A 20 5.49 17.54 -23.84
CA VAL A 20 5.73 18.06 -22.50
C VAL A 20 4.38 18.38 -21.85
N ILE A 21 4.10 17.74 -20.71
CA ILE A 21 2.91 17.98 -19.91
C ILE A 21 3.35 18.75 -18.68
N GLN A 22 2.88 20.00 -18.53
CA GLN A 22 3.17 20.83 -17.37
C GLN A 22 2.02 20.70 -16.37
N GLY A 23 2.33 20.24 -15.16
CA GLY A 23 1.35 20.08 -14.11
C GLY A 23 1.95 19.40 -12.87
N ASP A 24 1.13 19.25 -11.85
CA ASP A 24 1.44 18.42 -10.68
C ASP A 24 1.25 16.94 -11.08
N VAL A 25 2.35 16.18 -11.12
CA VAL A 25 2.33 14.77 -11.54
C VAL A 25 1.46 13.91 -10.62
N LEU A 26 1.25 14.29 -9.36
CA LEU A 26 0.40 13.53 -8.43
C LEU A 26 -1.09 13.73 -8.74
N LYS A 27 -1.47 14.87 -9.31
CA LYS A 27 -2.86 15.19 -9.69
C LYS A 27 -3.17 14.94 -11.16
N THR A 28 -2.17 15.01 -12.02
CA THR A 28 -2.34 14.91 -13.48
C THR A 28 -2.59 13.46 -13.90
N GLU A 29 -3.53 13.22 -14.82
CA GLU A 29 -3.72 11.90 -15.43
C GLU A 29 -2.51 11.54 -16.31
N LEU A 30 -1.94 10.35 -16.06
CA LEU A 30 -0.80 9.87 -16.83
C LEU A 30 -1.30 9.21 -18.11
N PRO A 31 -0.76 9.56 -19.30
CA PRO A 31 -1.04 8.82 -20.51
C PRO A 31 -0.50 7.40 -20.40
N TYR A 32 -0.96 6.49 -21.25
CA TYR A 32 -0.35 5.17 -21.37
C TYR A 32 1.15 5.27 -21.71
N PHE A 33 1.96 4.43 -21.06
CA PHE A 33 3.38 4.27 -21.38
C PHE A 33 3.87 2.84 -21.12
N ASP A 34 4.86 2.41 -21.89
CA ASP A 34 5.55 1.14 -21.66
C ASP A 34 6.64 1.23 -20.58
N ILE A 35 7.41 2.33 -20.62
CA ILE A 35 8.57 2.51 -19.75
C ILE A 35 8.50 3.89 -19.10
N CYS A 36 8.64 3.91 -17.77
CA CYS A 36 8.85 5.15 -17.02
C CYS A 36 10.32 5.26 -16.62
N VAL A 37 10.97 6.39 -16.91
CA VAL A 37 12.29 6.71 -16.36
C VAL A 37 12.14 8.04 -15.63
N ALA A 38 12.51 8.08 -14.36
CA ALA A 38 12.30 9.26 -13.55
C ALA A 38 13.42 9.50 -12.54
N ASN A 39 13.81 10.77 -12.43
CA ASN A 39 14.58 11.28 -11.30
C ASN A 39 13.66 12.23 -10.53
N ILE A 40 13.21 11.78 -9.36
CA ILE A 40 12.08 12.40 -8.67
C ILE A 40 12.55 13.11 -7.39
N PRO A 41 11.91 14.24 -7.03
CA PRO A 41 12.07 14.80 -5.70
C PRO A 41 11.67 13.78 -4.64
N TYR A 42 12.44 13.73 -3.57
CA TYR A 42 12.30 12.68 -2.56
C TYR A 42 10.96 12.73 -1.82
N GLN A 43 10.37 13.91 -1.72
CA GLN A 43 9.11 14.17 -1.04
C GLN A 43 7.92 13.46 -1.69
N ILE A 44 7.97 13.24 -3.01
CA ILE A 44 6.88 12.61 -3.75
C ILE A 44 7.12 11.13 -4.03
N SER A 45 8.18 10.53 -3.44
CA SER A 45 8.60 9.15 -3.76
C SER A 45 7.51 8.12 -3.49
N SER A 46 6.90 8.17 -2.31
CA SER A 46 5.83 7.26 -1.90
C SER A 46 4.56 7.43 -2.75
N PRO A 47 3.93 8.62 -2.81
CA PRO A 47 2.69 8.78 -3.57
C PRO A 47 2.89 8.52 -5.06
N LEU A 48 4.02 8.89 -5.65
CA LEU A 48 4.31 8.58 -7.05
C LEU A 48 4.48 7.07 -7.29
N THR A 49 5.12 6.34 -6.36
CA THR A 49 5.26 4.88 -6.47
C THR A 49 3.89 4.22 -6.49
N PHE A 50 2.98 4.59 -5.59
CA PHE A 50 1.62 4.03 -5.56
C PHE A 50 0.79 4.48 -6.76
N LYS A 51 0.93 5.73 -7.21
CA LYS A 51 0.29 6.23 -8.44
C LYS A 51 0.71 5.41 -9.66
N LEU A 52 2.00 5.10 -9.78
CA LEU A 52 2.49 4.23 -10.85
C LEU A 52 1.92 2.82 -10.72
N LEU A 53 1.99 2.21 -9.53
CA LEU A 53 1.44 0.86 -9.33
C LEU A 53 -0.07 0.77 -9.63
N ASN A 54 -0.82 1.84 -9.39
CA ASN A 54 -2.26 1.97 -9.70
C ASN A 54 -2.54 2.30 -11.18
N HIS A 55 -1.53 2.65 -11.97
CA HIS A 55 -1.71 3.04 -13.36
C HIS A 55 -2.22 1.87 -14.21
N GLN A 56 -3.29 2.13 -14.96
CA GLN A 56 -3.89 1.20 -15.90
C GLN A 56 -3.93 1.83 -17.31
N PRO A 57 -3.62 1.06 -18.37
CA PRO A 57 -3.07 -0.31 -18.37
C PRO A 57 -1.67 -0.40 -17.70
N PRO A 58 -1.26 -1.59 -17.22
CA PRO A 58 0.01 -1.71 -16.51
C PRO A 58 1.19 -1.52 -17.47
N PHE A 59 2.12 -0.65 -17.08
CA PHE A 59 3.37 -0.44 -17.81
C PHE A 59 4.30 -1.67 -17.72
N ARG A 60 5.31 -1.73 -18.60
CA ARG A 60 6.27 -2.84 -18.64
C ARG A 60 7.32 -2.74 -17.53
N CYS A 61 7.98 -1.59 -17.40
CA CYS A 61 8.90 -1.34 -16.30
C CYS A 61 9.05 0.15 -15.98
N ALA A 62 9.41 0.46 -14.74
CA ALA A 62 9.81 1.79 -14.32
C ALA A 62 11.23 1.73 -13.74
N VAL A 63 12.09 2.65 -14.17
CA VAL A 63 13.46 2.82 -13.68
C VAL A 63 13.54 4.19 -13.01
N ILE A 64 13.45 4.18 -11.69
CA ILE A 64 13.26 5.39 -10.90
C ILE A 64 14.43 5.55 -9.93
N MET A 65 14.93 6.78 -9.82
CA MET A 65 15.92 7.13 -8.83
C MET A 65 15.24 7.65 -7.56
N PHE A 66 15.57 7.04 -6.43
CA PHE A 66 15.08 7.40 -5.09
C PHE A 66 16.26 7.74 -4.15
N GLN A 67 15.95 8.27 -2.97
CA GLN A 67 16.92 8.26 -1.86
C GLN A 67 17.38 6.84 -1.57
N ARG A 68 18.64 6.69 -1.14
CA ARG A 68 19.23 5.41 -0.81
C ARG A 68 18.39 4.61 0.20
N GLU A 69 17.93 5.24 1.27
CA GLU A 69 17.14 4.59 2.32
C GLU A 69 15.78 4.12 1.78
N PHE A 70 15.04 5.02 1.10
CA PHE A 70 13.75 4.69 0.48
C PHE A 70 13.86 3.54 -0.53
N ALA A 71 14.87 3.59 -1.41
CA ALA A 71 15.16 2.52 -2.37
C ALA A 71 15.40 1.18 -1.66
N MET A 72 16.15 1.19 -0.55
CA MET A 72 16.43 -0.02 0.23
C MET A 72 15.21 -0.54 0.96
N ARG A 73 14.30 0.33 1.42
CA ARG A 73 12.99 -0.08 1.96
C ARG A 73 12.17 -0.79 0.89
N LEU A 74 12.12 -0.28 -0.34
CA LEU A 74 11.35 -0.94 -1.42
C LEU A 74 11.82 -2.38 -1.71
N VAL A 75 13.13 -2.63 -1.70
CA VAL A 75 13.70 -3.97 -2.00
C VAL A 75 13.90 -4.84 -0.76
N ALA A 76 13.65 -4.32 0.44
CA ALA A 76 13.89 -5.04 1.69
C ALA A 76 13.08 -6.34 1.74
N GLN A 77 13.76 -7.43 2.10
CA GLN A 77 13.15 -8.75 2.27
C GLN A 77 12.74 -8.97 3.73
N PRO A 78 11.82 -9.92 4.00
CA PRO A 78 11.50 -10.34 5.36
C PRO A 78 12.76 -10.68 6.16
N GLY A 79 12.80 -10.26 7.42
CA GLY A 79 13.95 -10.37 8.33
C GLY A 79 14.92 -9.19 8.26
N ASN A 80 14.84 -8.33 7.24
CA ASN A 80 15.66 -7.12 7.16
C ASN A 80 15.09 -5.99 8.05
N ASN A 81 15.96 -5.21 8.68
CA ASN A 81 15.57 -4.05 9.48
C ASN A 81 14.76 -3.01 8.70
N LEU A 82 15.03 -2.86 7.40
CA LEU A 82 14.35 -1.92 6.50
C LEU A 82 13.03 -2.49 5.95
N TYR A 83 12.67 -3.73 6.27
CA TYR A 83 11.39 -4.30 5.88
C TYR A 83 10.25 -3.58 6.61
N CYS A 84 9.29 -3.09 5.83
CA CYS A 84 8.18 -2.27 6.31
C CYS A 84 6.94 -2.46 5.43
N ARG A 85 5.84 -1.79 5.79
CA ARG A 85 4.59 -1.78 5.02
C ARG A 85 4.81 -1.44 3.54
N LEU A 86 5.64 -0.44 3.25
CA LEU A 86 6.00 -0.05 1.88
C LEU A 86 6.62 -1.23 1.09
N SER A 87 7.52 -2.00 1.72
CA SER A 87 8.15 -3.17 1.14
C SER A 87 7.10 -4.22 0.79
N ALA A 88 6.27 -4.60 1.75
CA ALA A 88 5.25 -5.64 1.59
C ALA A 88 4.23 -5.28 0.49
N ASN A 89 3.68 -4.07 0.54
CA ASN A 89 2.68 -3.60 -0.44
C ASN A 89 3.25 -3.47 -1.85
N THR A 90 4.44 -2.89 -2.00
CA THR A 90 5.06 -2.72 -3.32
C THR A 90 5.36 -4.09 -3.94
N GLN A 91 5.91 -5.01 -3.15
CA GLN A 91 6.36 -6.30 -3.67
C GLN A 91 5.22 -7.31 -3.93
N LEU A 92 4.05 -7.11 -3.29
CA LEU A 92 2.81 -7.80 -3.67
C LEU A 92 2.41 -7.44 -5.11
N ARG A 93 2.55 -6.17 -5.49
CA ARG A 93 2.05 -5.63 -6.76
C ARG A 93 3.08 -5.65 -7.87
N ALA A 94 4.36 -5.61 -7.53
CA ALA A 94 5.46 -5.52 -8.49
C ALA A 94 6.69 -6.32 -8.05
N ARG A 95 7.53 -6.69 -9.01
CA ARG A 95 8.91 -7.11 -8.75
C ARG A 95 9.77 -5.86 -8.65
N VAL A 96 10.56 -5.77 -7.58
CA VAL A 96 11.40 -4.60 -7.30
C VAL A 96 12.85 -5.05 -7.24
N SER A 97 13.74 -4.36 -7.95
CA SER A 97 15.15 -4.69 -7.98
C SER A 97 16.01 -3.43 -7.85
N HIS A 98 17.01 -3.47 -6.97
CA HIS A 98 18.02 -2.42 -6.88
C HIS A 98 19.01 -2.59 -8.04
N LEU A 99 19.19 -1.54 -8.84
CA LEU A 99 20.06 -1.59 -10.02
C LEU A 99 21.46 -1.06 -9.70
N LEU A 100 21.54 0.16 -9.17
CA LEU A 100 22.82 0.79 -8.87
C LEU A 100 22.69 1.89 -7.81
N LYS A 101 23.82 2.22 -7.18
CA LYS A 101 23.98 3.35 -6.25
C LYS A 101 24.48 4.57 -7.03
N VAL A 102 23.90 5.74 -6.75
CA VAL A 102 24.37 7.03 -7.30
C VAL A 102 24.86 7.90 -6.13
N GLY A 103 26.14 8.27 -6.17
CA GLY A 103 26.73 9.14 -5.14
C GLY A 103 26.23 10.58 -5.28
N ARG A 104 26.03 11.27 -4.15
CA ARG A 104 25.57 12.68 -4.09
C ARG A 104 26.39 13.67 -4.94
N ASN A 105 27.66 13.38 -5.21
CA ASN A 105 28.53 14.25 -6.02
C ASN A 105 28.16 14.28 -7.51
N ASN A 106 27.27 13.39 -7.96
CA ASN A 106 26.76 13.38 -9.34
C ASN A 106 25.61 14.38 -9.56
N PHE A 107 25.20 15.12 -8.53
CA PHE A 107 24.08 16.06 -8.57
C PHE A 107 24.56 17.51 -8.47
N ARG A 108 23.74 18.43 -9.00
CA ARG A 108 23.96 19.87 -8.93
C ARG A 108 22.66 20.58 -8.52
N PRO A 109 22.58 21.16 -7.31
CA PRO A 109 23.53 21.05 -6.20
C PRO A 109 23.57 19.63 -5.59
N PRO A 110 24.66 19.25 -4.88
CA PRO A 110 24.74 17.95 -4.20
C PRO A 110 23.69 17.82 -3.07
N PRO A 111 22.91 16.72 -3.02
CA PRO A 111 22.02 16.44 -1.89
C PRO A 111 22.80 15.99 -0.65
N LYS A 112 22.14 16.03 0.51
CA LYS A 112 22.72 15.56 1.79
C LYS A 112 22.97 14.06 1.82
N VAL A 113 22.17 13.29 1.08
CA VAL A 113 22.15 11.82 1.08
C VAL A 113 22.41 11.25 -0.32
N ASP A 114 22.92 10.02 -0.37
CA ASP A 114 23.08 9.27 -1.62
C ASP A 114 21.73 8.81 -2.19
N SER A 115 21.74 8.48 -3.48
CA SER A 115 20.57 7.98 -4.21
C SER A 115 20.78 6.54 -4.68
N SER A 116 19.71 5.91 -5.14
CA SER A 116 19.75 4.58 -5.74
C SER A 116 18.70 4.47 -6.83
N VAL A 117 19.07 3.79 -7.91
CA VAL A 117 18.16 3.50 -9.02
C VAL A 117 17.52 2.14 -8.78
N VAL A 118 16.20 2.09 -8.88
CA VAL A 118 15.37 0.91 -8.66
C VAL A 118 14.55 0.62 -9.91
N ARG A 119 14.47 -0.64 -10.29
CA ARG A 119 13.55 -1.16 -11.30
C ARG A 119 12.28 -1.67 -10.62
N ILE A 120 11.12 -1.25 -11.10
CA ILE A 120 9.80 -1.70 -10.66
C ILE A 120 9.09 -2.30 -11.87
N GLU A 121 8.65 -3.55 -11.75
CA GLU A 121 7.93 -4.27 -12.81
C GLU A 121 6.60 -4.78 -12.26
N PRO A 122 5.46 -4.21 -12.68
CA PRO A 122 4.15 -4.68 -12.26
C PRO A 122 3.97 -6.19 -12.54
N ARG A 123 3.39 -6.91 -11.58
CA ARG A 123 3.11 -8.34 -11.76
C ARG A 123 2.02 -8.55 -12.81
N LYS A 124 2.16 -9.63 -13.57
CA LYS A 124 1.19 -10.09 -14.58
C LYS A 124 0.86 -11.56 -14.29
N PRO A 125 -0.42 -11.93 -14.05
CA PRO A 125 -1.57 -11.04 -13.92
C PRO A 125 -1.45 -10.08 -12.71
N ALA A 126 -2.13 -8.94 -12.79
CA ALA A 126 -2.22 -8.02 -11.67
C ALA A 126 -3.04 -8.67 -10.54
N PRO A 127 -2.66 -8.48 -9.26
CA PRO A 127 -3.50 -8.90 -8.15
C PRO A 127 -4.87 -8.22 -8.20
N ASP A 128 -5.92 -8.91 -7.74
CA ASP A 128 -7.26 -8.35 -7.63
C ASP A 128 -7.28 -7.09 -6.74
N ALA A 129 -8.07 -6.09 -7.13
CA ALA A 129 -8.15 -4.81 -6.42
C ALA A 129 -8.64 -4.98 -4.98
N ASN A 130 -9.62 -5.88 -4.76
CA ASN A 130 -10.12 -6.20 -3.42
C ASN A 130 -9.03 -6.83 -2.55
N LEU A 131 -8.26 -7.78 -3.12
CA LEU A 131 -7.12 -8.38 -2.44
C LEU A 131 -6.07 -7.33 -2.05
N VAL A 132 -5.76 -6.38 -2.93
CA VAL A 132 -4.79 -5.31 -2.63
C VAL A 132 -5.28 -4.42 -1.48
N ARG A 133 -6.58 -4.07 -1.47
CA ARG A 133 -7.17 -3.22 -0.43
C ARG A 133 -7.18 -3.92 0.94
N GLU A 134 -7.65 -5.16 0.98
CA GLU A 134 -7.65 -6.01 2.18
C GLU A 134 -6.22 -6.24 2.71
N PHE A 135 -5.28 -6.49 1.81
CA PHE A 135 -3.88 -6.69 2.17
C PHE A 135 -3.26 -5.43 2.76
N ASP A 136 -3.50 -4.23 2.21
CA ASP A 136 -2.98 -2.98 2.81
C ASP A 136 -3.58 -2.73 4.20
N GLY A 137 -4.88 -3.02 4.39
CA GLY A 137 -5.53 -2.97 5.70
C GLY A 137 -4.86 -3.89 6.73
N LEU A 138 -4.61 -5.15 6.36
CA LEU A 138 -3.86 -6.09 7.19
C LEU A 138 -2.43 -5.60 7.47
N MET A 139 -1.73 -5.09 6.45
CA MET A 139 -0.36 -4.60 6.60
C MET A 139 -0.30 -3.39 7.54
N ARG A 140 -1.30 -2.50 7.51
CA ARG A 140 -1.39 -1.35 8.42
C ARG A 140 -1.40 -1.80 9.88
N ILE A 141 -2.16 -2.85 10.20
CA ILE A 141 -2.23 -3.42 11.55
C ILE A 141 -0.91 -4.12 11.89
N CYS A 142 -0.45 -5.03 11.03
CA CYS A 142 0.74 -5.84 11.29
C CYS A 142 2.03 -5.02 11.44
N PHE A 143 2.19 -3.93 10.69
CA PHE A 143 3.43 -3.15 10.68
C PHE A 143 3.46 -1.99 11.68
N ASN A 144 2.35 -1.68 12.36
CA ASN A 144 2.32 -0.68 13.44
C ASN A 144 3.40 -0.98 14.51
N ARG A 145 3.51 -2.25 14.92
CA ARG A 145 4.56 -2.73 15.83
C ARG A 145 5.27 -3.96 15.28
N LYS A 146 5.94 -3.83 14.13
CA LYS A 146 6.51 -4.95 13.34
C LYS A 146 7.41 -5.95 14.09
N ASN A 147 7.99 -5.55 15.23
CA ASN A 147 8.88 -6.38 16.06
C ASN A 147 8.17 -7.09 17.22
N LYS A 148 6.88 -6.79 17.46
CA LYS A 148 6.03 -7.51 18.42
C LYS A 148 5.38 -8.70 17.74
N THR A 149 4.91 -9.64 18.55
CA THR A 149 4.18 -10.82 18.07
C THR A 149 2.81 -10.39 17.53
N LEU A 150 2.29 -11.10 16.53
CA LEU A 150 0.97 -10.81 15.99
C LEU A 150 -0.10 -10.95 17.07
N GLY A 151 0.00 -11.94 17.95
CA GLY A 151 -0.89 -12.06 19.11
C GLY A 151 -0.92 -10.80 19.97
N SER A 152 0.21 -10.14 20.20
CA SER A 152 0.25 -8.86 20.93
C SER A 152 -0.37 -7.71 20.14
N ILE A 153 -0.24 -7.69 18.81
CA ILE A 153 -0.78 -6.63 17.95
C ILE A 153 -2.30 -6.70 17.90
N PHE A 154 -2.85 -7.90 17.64
CA PHE A 154 -4.29 -8.12 17.51
C PHE A 154 -5.05 -8.08 18.85
N ARG A 155 -4.36 -8.04 20.00
CA ARG A 155 -4.98 -7.82 21.32
C ARG A 155 -5.21 -6.34 21.64
N GLN A 156 -4.70 -5.41 20.84
CA GLN A 156 -4.87 -3.99 21.08
C GLN A 156 -6.34 -3.58 20.90
N LYS A 157 -6.91 -2.92 21.91
CA LYS A 157 -8.31 -2.50 21.93
C LYS A 157 -8.70 -1.68 20.71
N THR A 158 -7.83 -0.74 20.30
CA THR A 158 -8.04 0.12 19.13
C THR A 158 -8.11 -0.66 17.81
N MET A 159 -7.33 -1.73 17.66
CA MET A 159 -7.36 -2.57 16.46
C MET A 159 -8.60 -3.46 16.45
N LEU A 160 -8.94 -4.04 17.61
CA LEU A 160 -10.14 -4.87 17.78
C LEU A 160 -11.41 -4.07 17.47
N SER A 161 -11.54 -2.84 17.95
CA SER A 161 -12.74 -2.03 17.70
C SER A 161 -12.94 -1.68 16.23
N VAL A 162 -11.85 -1.43 15.48
CA VAL A 162 -11.92 -1.18 14.03
C VAL A 162 -12.35 -2.45 13.29
N MET A 163 -11.72 -3.59 13.59
CA MET A 163 -12.05 -4.87 12.95
C MET A 163 -13.48 -5.32 13.27
N GLU A 164 -13.95 -5.08 14.49
CA GLU A 164 -15.30 -5.44 14.93
C GLU A 164 -16.37 -4.61 14.22
N LYS A 165 -16.12 -3.30 14.03
CA LYS A 165 -17.01 -2.44 13.21
C LYS A 165 -17.16 -2.99 11.80
N ASN A 166 -16.05 -3.30 11.13
CA ASN A 166 -16.06 -3.87 9.78
C ASN A 166 -16.83 -5.21 9.74
N TYR A 167 -16.59 -6.07 10.73
CA TYR A 167 -17.26 -7.35 10.86
C TYR A 167 -18.78 -7.20 11.01
N LYS A 168 -19.25 -6.31 11.89
CA LYS A 168 -20.68 -6.03 12.10
C LYS A 168 -21.33 -5.42 10.85
N THR A 169 -20.65 -4.49 10.17
CA THR A 169 -21.14 -3.92 8.90
C THR A 169 -21.32 -4.99 7.83
N LEU A 170 -20.37 -5.93 7.71
CA LEU A 170 -20.47 -7.01 6.73
C LEU A 170 -21.60 -8.00 7.06
N GLN A 171 -21.79 -8.33 8.34
CA GLN A 171 -22.92 -9.14 8.76
C GLN A 171 -24.26 -8.48 8.44
N ALA A 172 -24.40 -7.18 8.68
CA ALA A 172 -25.60 -6.42 8.34
C ALA A 172 -25.86 -6.38 6.82
N LEU A 173 -24.81 -6.29 6.00
CA LEU A 173 -24.92 -6.38 4.55
C LEU A 173 -25.38 -7.78 4.09
N HIS A 174 -24.86 -8.84 4.68
CA HIS A 174 -25.30 -10.21 4.35
C HIS A 174 -26.74 -10.48 4.79
N GLN A 175 -27.16 -9.99 5.96
CA GLN A 175 -28.55 -10.11 6.43
C GLN A 175 -29.53 -9.32 5.55
N SER A 176 -29.14 -8.13 5.08
CA SER A 176 -29.97 -7.35 4.17
C SER A 176 -30.07 -8.01 2.79
N GLN A 177 -28.99 -8.58 2.26
CA GLN A 177 -29.02 -9.33 1.00
C GLN A 177 -29.83 -10.63 1.10
N SER A 178 -29.75 -11.37 2.22
CA SER A 178 -30.58 -12.56 2.42
C SER A 178 -32.07 -12.23 2.54
N ASN A 179 -32.41 -11.05 3.06
CA ASN A 179 -33.79 -10.56 3.13
C ASN A 179 -34.29 -10.03 1.77
N LEU A 180 -33.40 -9.56 0.89
CA LEU A 180 -33.72 -9.10 -0.47
C LEU A 180 -33.87 -10.24 -1.49
N SER A 181 -33.34 -11.44 -1.21
CA SER A 181 -33.61 -12.65 -2.02
C SER A 181 -35.03 -13.22 -1.85
N GLY A 182 -35.88 -12.57 -1.04
CA GLY A 182 -37.29 -12.91 -0.85
C GLY A 182 -38.29 -12.20 -1.78
N ASP A 183 -37.91 -11.16 -2.51
CA ASP A 183 -38.82 -10.55 -3.50
C ASP A 183 -38.08 -9.73 -4.58
N SER A 184 -38.27 -10.17 -5.83
CA SER A 184 -38.20 -9.42 -7.09
C SER A 184 -36.92 -8.70 -7.55
N LYS A 185 -36.54 -9.02 -8.80
CA LYS A 185 -35.55 -8.36 -9.66
C LYS A 185 -35.78 -6.84 -9.75
N VAL A 186 -34.76 -6.03 -9.44
CA VAL A 186 -34.50 -4.74 -10.09
C VAL A 186 -32.99 -4.55 -10.25
N GLY A 187 -32.56 -4.18 -11.45
CA GLY A 187 -31.15 -3.97 -11.80
C GLY A 187 -30.52 -2.79 -11.08
N MET A 188 -29.22 -2.89 -10.80
CA MET A 188 -28.43 -1.82 -10.20
C MET A 188 -27.33 -1.43 -11.19
N ASP A 189 -27.63 -0.45 -12.04
CA ASP A 189 -26.62 0.35 -12.74
C ASP A 189 -26.14 1.46 -11.80
N GLY A 190 -24.82 1.61 -11.72
CA GLY A 190 -24.13 2.88 -11.50
C GLY A 190 -24.37 3.65 -10.21
N LEU A 191 -23.56 3.39 -9.18
CA LEU A 191 -23.21 4.40 -8.17
C LEU A 191 -21.70 4.41 -7.94
N ASP A 192 -21.07 5.35 -8.64
CA ASP A 192 -19.70 5.83 -8.46
C ASP A 192 -19.61 6.55 -7.11
N PHE A 193 -18.90 5.97 -6.15
CA PHE A 193 -18.52 6.65 -4.92
C PHE A 193 -17.08 7.10 -5.04
N GLY A 194 -16.95 8.42 -5.15
CA GLY A 194 -15.71 9.15 -5.38
C GLY A 194 -14.57 8.75 -4.45
N ASP A 195 -13.43 8.63 -5.13
CA ASP A 195 -12.07 8.71 -4.64
C ASP A 195 -11.90 9.78 -3.55
N ASN A 196 -11.88 9.36 -2.28
CA ASN A 196 -11.28 10.15 -1.22
C ASN A 196 -9.81 9.77 -1.13
N GLY A 197 -9.03 10.47 -1.95
CA GLY A 197 -7.58 10.51 -1.87
C GLY A 197 -7.10 11.07 -0.53
N ASP A 198 -5.91 10.59 -0.18
CA ASP A 198 -4.92 11.21 0.70
C ASP A 198 -5.14 11.14 2.21
N ASP A 199 -4.60 10.08 2.81
CA ASP A 199 -3.69 10.24 3.96
C ASP A 199 -2.47 9.31 3.80
N LEU A 200 -1.56 9.71 2.91
CA LEU A 200 -0.19 9.19 2.86
C LEU A 200 0.73 10.24 3.51
N GLY A 201 0.47 10.54 4.78
CA GLY A 201 1.39 11.28 5.63
C GLY A 201 2.78 10.63 5.66
N MET A 202 3.80 11.45 5.46
CA MET A 202 5.18 11.07 5.72
C MET A 202 5.32 10.72 7.21
N GLU A 203 5.49 9.43 7.52
CA GLU A 203 5.90 9.05 8.87
C GLU A 203 7.38 9.40 9.05
N VAL A 204 7.59 10.55 9.70
CA VAL A 204 8.74 10.81 10.55
C VAL A 204 8.54 9.92 11.77
N ASP A 205 9.53 9.07 12.05
CA ASP A 205 9.63 8.29 13.28
C ASP A 205 9.80 9.28 14.45
N ASP A 206 8.71 9.63 15.11
CA ASP A 206 8.75 10.27 16.42
C ASP A 206 7.65 9.69 17.31
N GLY A 207 8.07 9.14 18.45
CA GLY A 207 7.18 8.53 19.43
C GLY A 207 6.46 9.61 20.21
N GLY A 208 5.17 9.76 19.97
CA GLY A 208 4.26 10.58 20.77
C GLY A 208 2.93 9.86 20.97
N ASP A 209 2.68 9.38 22.18
CA ASP A 209 1.40 8.80 22.60
C ASP A 209 0.34 9.91 22.70
N GLU A 210 -0.49 10.09 21.68
CA GLU A 210 -1.77 10.80 21.81
C GLU A 210 -2.90 9.77 21.93
N GLN A 211 -3.27 9.48 23.18
CA GLN A 211 -4.45 8.66 23.50
C GLN A 211 -5.72 9.45 23.16
N MET A 212 -6.38 9.10 22.05
CA MET A 212 -7.78 9.46 21.86
C MET A 212 -8.65 8.58 22.78
N GLU A 213 -9.28 9.21 23.77
CA GLU A 213 -10.33 8.60 24.59
C GLU A 213 -11.58 8.43 23.73
N LEU A 214 -12.00 7.19 23.49
CA LEU A 214 -13.27 6.85 22.86
C LEU A 214 -14.12 6.05 23.86
N GLU A 215 -15.39 6.45 23.96
CA GLU A 215 -16.40 5.98 24.90
C GLU A 215 -16.54 4.45 24.97
N ASP A 216 -16.74 3.96 26.20
CA ASP A 216 -16.94 2.56 26.56
C ASP A 216 -18.24 2.00 25.95
N GLY A 217 -18.08 1.32 24.81
CA GLY A 217 -19.09 0.43 24.25
C GLY A 217 -18.97 -0.99 24.83
N ASP A 218 -20.13 -1.57 25.16
CA ASP A 218 -20.42 -2.92 25.67
C ASP A 218 -19.25 -3.93 25.74
N ALA A 219 -18.75 -4.17 26.96
CA ALA A 219 -17.59 -5.03 27.22
C ALA A 219 -17.84 -6.53 26.94
N GLY A 220 -19.09 -6.96 26.77
CA GLY A 220 -19.46 -8.37 26.54
C GLY A 220 -19.11 -8.87 25.13
N GLU A 221 -19.53 -8.14 24.09
CA GLU A 221 -19.32 -8.53 22.68
C GLU A 221 -17.85 -8.43 22.23
N VAL A 222 -17.12 -7.44 22.76
CA VAL A 222 -15.68 -7.25 22.48
C VAL A 222 -14.86 -8.48 22.90
N SER A 223 -15.33 -9.24 23.91
CA SER A 223 -14.66 -10.45 24.37
C SER A 223 -14.80 -11.61 23.38
N GLU A 224 -15.98 -11.82 22.80
CA GLU A 224 -16.23 -12.91 21.85
C GLU A 224 -15.51 -12.67 20.51
N PHE A 225 -15.58 -11.45 19.98
CA PHE A 225 -14.87 -11.10 18.74
C PHE A 225 -13.35 -11.22 18.90
N LYS A 226 -12.82 -10.79 20.05
CA LYS A 226 -11.41 -10.95 20.39
C LYS A 226 -10.99 -12.42 20.43
N GLU A 227 -11.79 -13.30 21.05
CA GLU A 227 -11.50 -14.74 21.04
C GLU A 227 -11.50 -15.30 19.63
N LYS A 228 -12.45 -14.89 18.77
CA LYS A 228 -12.49 -15.28 17.37
C LYS A 228 -11.21 -14.89 16.61
N VAL A 229 -10.75 -13.64 16.74
CA VAL A 229 -9.50 -13.15 16.13
C VAL A 229 -8.30 -13.97 16.60
N LEU A 230 -8.21 -14.25 17.91
CA LEU A 230 -7.11 -15.03 18.48
C LEU A 230 -7.13 -16.49 18.05
N ASN A 231 -8.32 -17.08 17.89
CA ASN A 231 -8.47 -18.45 17.41
C ASN A 231 -7.97 -18.59 15.97
N VAL A 232 -8.26 -17.61 15.10
CA VAL A 232 -7.72 -17.58 13.72
C VAL A 232 -6.18 -17.54 13.73
N LEU A 233 -5.59 -16.74 14.61
CA LEU A 233 -4.13 -16.67 14.74
C LEU A 233 -3.51 -17.98 15.25
N LYS A 234 -4.19 -18.68 16.16
CA LYS A 234 -3.75 -19.97 16.69
C LYS A 234 -3.87 -21.08 15.64
N GLU A 235 -4.98 -21.14 14.92
CA GLU A 235 -5.20 -22.11 13.83
C GLU A 235 -4.11 -21.99 12.75
N GLY A 236 -3.70 -20.76 12.45
CA GLY A 236 -2.63 -20.49 11.47
C GLY A 236 -1.20 -20.52 12.01
N ASP A 237 -0.98 -20.82 13.29
CA ASP A 237 0.34 -20.74 13.96
C ASP A 237 1.03 -19.38 13.77
N PHE A 238 0.26 -18.30 13.86
CA PHE A 238 0.72 -16.92 13.68
C PHE A 238 0.87 -16.15 14.99
N GLU A 239 0.33 -16.65 16.11
CA GLU A 239 0.26 -15.91 17.38
C GLU A 239 1.63 -15.39 17.84
N GLU A 240 2.67 -16.24 17.78
CA GLU A 240 4.04 -15.91 18.21
C GLU A 240 4.92 -15.36 17.08
N LYS A 241 4.42 -15.35 15.83
CA LYS A 241 5.17 -14.82 14.69
C LYS A 241 5.19 -13.30 14.70
N ARG A 242 6.17 -12.71 14.02
CA ARG A 242 6.40 -11.26 13.96
C ARG A 242 6.36 -10.79 12.52
N SER A 243 5.65 -9.70 12.26
CA SER A 243 5.48 -9.11 10.92
C SER A 243 6.80 -8.86 10.20
N SER A 244 7.86 -8.50 10.95
CA SER A 244 9.18 -8.26 10.38
C SER A 244 9.82 -9.48 9.71
N LYS A 245 9.37 -10.70 10.01
CA LYS A 245 9.92 -11.95 9.47
C LYS A 245 8.99 -12.64 8.48
N LEU A 246 7.74 -12.19 8.36
CA LEU A 246 6.73 -12.86 7.54
C LEU A 246 6.92 -12.57 6.05
N THR A 247 6.82 -13.63 5.26
CA THR A 247 6.81 -13.58 3.79
C THR A 247 5.46 -13.14 3.24
N GLN A 248 5.42 -12.77 1.96
CA GLN A 248 4.16 -12.44 1.28
C GLN A 248 3.17 -13.62 1.28
N GLN A 249 3.68 -14.84 1.08
CA GLN A 249 2.84 -16.04 1.08
C GLN A 249 2.20 -16.27 2.45
N GLU A 250 2.95 -16.06 3.53
CA GLU A 250 2.43 -16.15 4.89
C GLU A 250 1.37 -15.08 5.18
N PHE A 251 1.58 -13.84 4.73
CA PHE A 251 0.56 -12.79 4.88
C PHE A 251 -0.71 -13.09 4.07
N LEU A 252 -0.57 -13.59 2.84
CA LEU A 252 -1.72 -14.00 2.03
C LEU A 252 -2.47 -15.18 2.65
N TYR A 253 -1.74 -16.14 3.23
CA TYR A 253 -2.35 -17.25 3.96
C TYR A 253 -3.10 -16.74 5.21
N LEU A 254 -2.47 -15.88 6.01
CA LEU A 254 -3.11 -15.25 7.17
C LEU A 254 -4.39 -14.49 6.78
N LEU A 255 -4.32 -13.68 5.71
CA LEU A 255 -5.48 -12.96 5.19
C LEU A 255 -6.60 -13.93 4.77
N SER A 256 -6.26 -15.05 4.14
CA SER A 256 -7.24 -16.06 3.75
C SER A 256 -7.94 -16.70 4.96
N LEU A 257 -7.23 -16.88 6.08
CA LEU A 257 -7.81 -17.41 7.31
C LEU A 257 -8.79 -16.41 7.95
N PHE A 258 -8.43 -15.12 7.98
CA PHE A 258 -9.34 -14.07 8.43
C PHE A 258 -10.59 -13.97 7.55
N ASN A 259 -10.43 -13.97 6.23
CA ASN A 259 -11.56 -13.91 5.30
C ASN A 259 -12.49 -15.13 5.45
N LYS A 260 -11.95 -16.33 5.68
CA LYS A 260 -12.76 -17.54 5.99
C LYS A 260 -13.55 -17.41 7.29
N ALA A 261 -12.99 -16.71 8.29
CA ALA A 261 -13.68 -16.38 9.52
C ALA A 261 -14.68 -15.22 9.37
N GLY A 262 -14.81 -14.63 8.17
CA GLY A 262 -15.65 -13.48 7.87
C GLY A 262 -15.07 -12.14 8.38
N ILE A 263 -13.78 -12.10 8.72
CA ILE A 263 -13.10 -10.91 9.23
C ILE A 263 -12.40 -10.21 8.07
N HIS A 264 -12.76 -8.95 7.83
CA HIS A 264 -12.28 -8.11 6.74
C HIS A 264 -11.60 -6.85 7.26
N PHE A 265 -10.60 -6.37 6.52
CA PHE A 265 -9.73 -5.25 6.89
C PHE A 265 -10.03 -3.97 6.09
N SER A 266 -10.99 -4.02 5.17
CA SER A 266 -11.45 -2.88 4.36
C SER A 266 -12.95 -2.83 4.19
#